data_AF-A0A9D7ADE7-F1
#
_entry.id   AF-A0A9D7ADE7-F1
#
_cell.length_a   1.000
_cell.length_b   1.000
_cell.length_c   1.000
_cell.angle_alpha   90.00
_cell.angle_beta   90.00
_cell.angle_gamma   90.00
#
_symmetry.space_group_name_H-M   'P 1'
#
loop_
_entity.id
_entity.type
_entity.pdbx_description
1 polymer ?
#
loop_
_entity_poly.entity_id
_entity_poly.type
_entity_poly.pdbx_seq_one_letter_code
_entity_poly.pdbx_strand_id
1 'polypeptide(L)'
;MRKLIISSIVLSFFPTSVLINLAQAVPNEWIIVGSGWGHGVGLSQYGALGQALDGKSWQDILAHYYPGTSLSDSPSDKQITVGLSQDKTAVFVRLDKLSDDAQLEVSIDGNAVATIGGGTVIRVESNSNAIVSSGGADGRAEARGSGKKVSFRIIAGSGLINTNSGTPDTNAGSALATPGHRYKYGILNVVYGGDNDGRPDLYTSISMRLADEYLLGIGEMSSTWNKAALVAQVVASRSYGLGKLNSGLRGNCGCHIYNNATDQVYVGYSKESDAWRDAVNSAVTSSNQPAVLTYGGKAVTAYFASSTGGRTMSTMDAWGGNVSWSQSVDDNWSINARNPNARWGVRMSQSGMATALGLSNVQSIEVVERYSSGAAKTLVAKDSNGGSVTLSGRTFQARMKLKSTYVIGAVDIALADTLGGIPTQSGFDEFAYRAQQAAADIAALTPQYKAASEKADQAAAQASESRKKYLNIKTEIEKAQKELAALIKDIELREAEARNAQAQVTDSIRILYMQGSLDTLSVLLNSASPTEFTENLVNLTLFAQSQDRIMDNSIELIKLLEIQKTEATSRKGELEVLLKEANAALSNAKSALKDAQIAEDKLKKLIEEKQKIIDAYNKSKK
;
A
#
# COMPACT_ATOMS: atom_id res chain seq x y z
N MET A 1 26.11 1.20 -61.20
CA MET A 1 25.14 2.17 -60.67
C MET A 1 23.91 1.40 -60.18
N ARG A 2 23.65 1.50 -58.87
CA ARG A 2 22.77 0.62 -58.10
C ARG A 2 21.29 0.98 -58.26
N LYS A 3 20.46 -0.08 -58.31
CA LYS A 3 19.00 -0.06 -58.25
C LYS A 3 18.48 0.31 -56.85
N LEU A 4 17.27 0.87 -56.85
CA LEU A 4 16.35 0.99 -55.71
C LEU A 4 16.24 -0.32 -54.89
N ILE A 5 16.09 -0.17 -53.58
CA ILE A 5 15.14 -0.85 -52.68
C ILE A 5 15.13 0.01 -51.39
N ILE A 6 14.03 0.72 -51.11
CA ILE A 6 13.69 1.15 -49.75
C ILE A 6 12.40 0.41 -49.41
N SER A 7 12.55 -0.51 -48.47
CA SER A 7 11.50 -1.35 -47.91
C SER A 7 10.40 -0.54 -47.23
N SER A 8 9.18 -1.03 -47.42
CA SER A 8 8.02 -0.90 -46.57
C SER A 8 8.37 -0.83 -45.07
N ILE A 9 7.94 0.24 -44.39
CA ILE A 9 7.60 0.17 -42.97
C ILE A 9 6.16 0.65 -42.86
N VAL A 10 5.29 -0.33 -42.72
CA VAL A 10 3.96 -0.23 -42.13
C VAL A 10 4.17 0.29 -40.71
N LEU A 11 3.91 1.58 -40.46
CA LEU A 11 3.66 2.03 -39.09
C LEU A 11 2.17 1.85 -38.83
N SER A 12 1.88 0.62 -38.39
CA SER A 12 0.68 0.26 -37.67
C SER A 12 0.26 1.35 -36.69
N PHE A 13 -1.03 1.67 -36.72
CA PHE A 13 -1.76 2.28 -35.62
C PHE A 13 -1.27 1.70 -34.28
N PHE A 14 -0.61 2.51 -33.46
CA PHE A 14 -0.66 2.24 -32.03
C PHE A 14 -2.01 2.74 -31.54
N PRO A 15 -2.83 1.89 -30.91
CA PRO A 15 -4.08 2.32 -30.33
C PRO A 15 -3.76 3.40 -29.29
N THR A 16 -4.52 4.48 -29.34
CA THR A 16 -4.80 5.35 -28.20
C THR A 16 -5.34 4.50 -27.06
N SER A 17 -4.46 3.93 -26.24
CA SER A 17 -4.73 3.44 -24.89
C SER A 17 -3.44 2.93 -24.24
N VAL A 18 -2.74 3.78 -23.50
CA VAL A 18 -2.19 3.39 -22.20
C VAL A 18 -2.47 4.50 -21.21
N LEU A 19 -3.19 4.09 -20.19
CA LEU A 19 -3.80 4.84 -19.11
C LEU A 19 -2.78 5.23 -18.03
N ILE A 20 -3.07 6.38 -17.41
CA ILE A 20 -3.16 6.59 -15.95
C ILE A 20 -1.86 6.75 -15.13
N ASN A 21 -1.92 7.83 -14.34
CA ASN A 21 -1.27 8.15 -13.06
C ASN A 21 0.09 7.53 -12.76
N LEU A 22 1.08 8.41 -12.64
CA LEU A 22 2.32 8.12 -11.94
C LEU A 22 2.14 8.42 -10.45
N ALA A 23 1.10 7.81 -9.89
CA ALA A 23 1.02 7.55 -8.48
C ALA A 23 1.88 6.30 -8.23
N GLN A 24 2.54 6.19 -7.06
CA GLN A 24 3.25 4.96 -6.67
C GLN A 24 2.41 3.74 -7.09
N ALA A 25 2.99 2.84 -7.89
CA ALA A 25 2.26 1.64 -8.30
C ALA A 25 1.75 0.94 -7.03
N VAL A 26 0.47 0.59 -7.01
CA VAL A 26 -0.15 -0.08 -5.86
C VAL A 26 0.62 -1.39 -5.64
N PRO A 27 1.25 -1.60 -4.47
CA PRO A 27 1.99 -2.82 -4.19
C PRO A 27 1.08 -4.05 -4.26
N ASN A 28 1.61 -5.17 -4.75
CA ASN A 28 0.88 -6.44 -4.77
C ASN A 28 0.91 -7.15 -3.41
N GLU A 29 1.96 -6.92 -2.63
CA GLU A 29 2.15 -7.45 -1.29
C GLU A 29 2.99 -6.47 -0.46
N TRP A 30 2.70 -6.43 0.83
CA TRP A 30 3.33 -5.56 1.80
C TRP A 30 4.16 -6.36 2.78
N ILE A 31 5.24 -5.75 3.24
CA ILE A 31 5.86 -6.12 4.51
C ILE A 31 5.80 -4.94 5.48
N ILE A 32 5.24 -5.20 6.65
CA ILE A 32 5.27 -4.29 7.78
C ILE A 32 6.47 -4.65 8.66
N VAL A 33 7.32 -3.67 8.89
CA VAL A 33 8.54 -3.80 9.70
C VAL A 33 8.37 -3.09 11.04
N GLY A 34 8.85 -3.73 12.10
CA GLY A 34 8.79 -3.17 13.44
C GLY A 34 9.74 -3.83 14.42
N SER A 35 9.58 -3.49 15.69
CA SER A 35 10.38 -4.00 16.82
C SER A 35 9.49 -4.22 18.04
N GLY A 36 10.03 -4.79 19.12
CA GLY A 36 9.29 -5.04 20.35
C GLY A 36 8.18 -6.10 20.25
N TRP A 37 7.67 -6.50 21.40
CA TRP A 37 6.50 -7.37 21.52
C TRP A 37 5.77 -7.05 22.82
N GLY A 38 4.49 -6.68 22.69
CA GLY A 38 3.61 -6.29 23.77
C GLY A 38 3.37 -4.78 23.77
N HIS A 39 2.80 -4.30 24.86
CA HIS A 39 2.41 -2.89 25.01
C HIS A 39 3.60 -1.95 25.31
N GLY A 40 4.76 -2.51 25.70
CA GLY A 40 6.00 -1.75 25.91
C GLY A 40 6.02 -0.83 27.13
N VAL A 41 5.14 -1.04 28.12
CA VAL A 41 5.04 -0.22 29.35
C VAL A 41 5.70 -0.96 30.51
N GLY A 42 6.47 -0.26 31.32
CA GLY A 42 7.18 -0.84 32.48
C GLY A 42 8.33 -1.75 32.07
N LEU A 43 8.52 -2.86 32.78
CA LEU A 43 9.68 -3.73 32.59
C LEU A 43 9.65 -4.44 31.23
N SER A 44 10.73 -4.28 30.46
CA SER A 44 10.99 -5.14 29.30
C SER A 44 11.64 -6.43 29.77
N GLN A 45 11.05 -7.58 29.46
CA GLN A 45 11.64 -8.88 29.82
C GLN A 45 13.01 -9.07 29.16
N TYR A 46 13.10 -8.85 27.84
CA TYR A 46 14.39 -8.94 27.12
C TYR A 46 15.37 -7.84 27.52
N GLY A 47 14.87 -6.63 27.84
CA GLY A 47 15.71 -5.57 28.36
C GLY A 47 16.28 -5.89 29.75
N ALA A 48 15.47 -6.45 30.65
CA ALA A 48 15.88 -6.93 31.96
C ALA A 48 16.91 -8.08 31.85
N LEU A 49 16.73 -8.98 30.89
CA LEU A 49 17.74 -10.00 30.59
C LEU A 49 19.06 -9.35 30.15
N GLY A 50 19.02 -8.38 29.25
CA GLY A 50 20.22 -7.67 28.80
C GLY A 50 20.94 -6.95 29.94
N GLN A 51 20.21 -6.23 30.80
CA GLN A 51 20.77 -5.60 31.99
C GLN A 51 21.39 -6.61 32.96
N ALA A 52 20.71 -7.73 33.19
CA ALA A 52 21.23 -8.80 34.06
C ALA A 52 22.51 -9.44 33.49
N LEU A 53 22.61 -9.58 32.16
CA LEU A 53 23.83 -10.04 31.48
C LEU A 53 24.98 -9.03 31.57
N ASP A 54 24.66 -7.74 31.68
CA ASP A 54 25.63 -6.67 31.97
C ASP A 54 25.95 -6.56 33.48
N GLY A 55 25.48 -7.51 34.30
CA GLY A 55 25.81 -7.61 35.72
C GLY A 55 24.97 -6.71 36.64
N LYS A 56 23.88 -6.11 36.14
CA LYS A 56 22.95 -5.35 36.97
C LYS A 56 22.23 -6.26 37.97
N SER A 57 22.05 -5.77 39.19
CA SER A 57 21.24 -6.46 40.19
C SER A 57 19.75 -6.39 39.83
N TRP A 58 18.92 -7.24 40.43
CA TRP A 58 17.48 -7.18 40.21
C TRP A 58 16.88 -5.87 40.73
N GLN A 59 17.47 -5.27 41.78
CA GLN A 59 17.09 -3.97 42.30
C GLN A 59 17.40 -2.85 41.29
N ASP A 60 18.59 -2.88 40.66
CA ASP A 60 18.95 -1.90 39.62
C ASP A 60 17.99 -1.99 38.44
N ILE A 61 17.65 -3.21 38.01
CA ILE A 61 16.71 -3.46 36.92
C ILE A 61 15.33 -2.87 37.25
N LEU A 62 14.80 -3.12 38.45
CA LEU A 62 13.50 -2.58 38.87
C LEU A 62 13.53 -1.05 39.01
N ALA A 63 14.58 -0.48 39.62
CA ALA A 63 14.74 0.95 39.77
C ALA A 63 14.78 1.68 38.42
N HIS A 64 15.38 1.03 37.41
CA HIS A 64 15.42 1.54 36.04
C HIS A 64 14.03 1.55 35.38
N TYR A 65 13.29 0.43 35.42
CA TYR A 65 11.99 0.33 34.73
C TYR A 65 10.81 0.95 35.49
N TYR A 66 10.94 1.16 36.80
CA TYR A 66 9.91 1.74 37.66
C TYR A 66 10.47 2.93 38.45
N PRO A 67 10.86 4.02 37.76
CA PRO A 67 11.52 5.15 38.40
C PRO A 67 10.61 5.80 39.46
N GLY A 68 11.22 6.19 40.58
CA GLY A 68 10.52 6.82 41.71
C GLY A 68 9.74 5.84 42.60
N THR A 69 9.74 4.54 42.29
CA THR A 69 9.20 3.52 43.20
C THR A 69 10.21 3.11 44.28
N SER A 70 9.72 2.48 45.34
CA SER A 70 10.52 1.88 46.40
C SER A 70 10.11 0.44 46.62
N LEU A 71 11.00 -0.37 47.20
CA LEU A 71 10.67 -1.71 47.64
C LEU A 71 9.98 -1.66 49.00
N SER A 72 8.96 -2.48 49.19
CA SER A 72 8.25 -2.63 50.47
C SER A 72 7.82 -4.07 50.66
N ASP A 73 7.51 -4.42 51.90
CA ASP A 73 7.08 -5.77 52.27
C ASP A 73 5.66 -6.02 51.72
N SER A 74 5.49 -7.14 51.04
CA SER A 74 4.20 -7.63 50.58
C SER A 74 3.38 -8.07 51.80
N PRO A 75 2.08 -7.75 51.85
CA PRO A 75 1.21 -8.30 52.87
C PRO A 75 1.12 -9.83 52.72
N SER A 76 1.29 -10.55 53.83
CA SER A 76 1.36 -12.02 53.87
C SER A 76 -0.01 -12.70 53.88
N ASP A 77 -1.08 -11.97 54.20
CA ASP A 77 -2.45 -12.46 54.37
C ASP A 77 -3.29 -12.38 53.09
N LYS A 78 -2.79 -11.72 52.04
CA LYS A 78 -3.57 -11.47 50.83
C LYS A 78 -3.66 -12.70 49.93
N GLN A 79 -4.88 -12.99 49.48
CA GLN A 79 -5.15 -13.99 48.47
C GLN A 79 -5.51 -13.35 47.14
N ILE A 80 -4.88 -13.82 46.07
CA ILE A 80 -5.21 -13.46 44.69
C ILE A 80 -5.99 -14.60 44.04
N THR A 81 -6.93 -14.26 43.17
CA THR A 81 -7.80 -15.22 42.48
C THR A 81 -7.54 -15.10 40.99
N VAL A 82 -7.05 -16.19 40.39
CA VAL A 82 -6.73 -16.27 38.96
C VAL A 82 -7.88 -16.97 38.24
N GLY A 83 -8.47 -16.34 37.24
CA GLY A 83 -9.45 -16.94 36.35
C GLY A 83 -8.78 -17.89 35.36
N LEU A 84 -9.26 -19.14 35.29
CA LEU A 84 -8.68 -20.22 34.49
C LEU A 84 -9.49 -20.52 33.23
N SER A 85 -10.82 -20.54 33.35
CA SER A 85 -11.76 -20.74 32.23
C SER A 85 -13.12 -20.10 32.52
N GLN A 86 -13.82 -19.68 31.47
CA GLN A 86 -15.14 -19.05 31.51
C GLN A 86 -16.06 -19.73 30.49
N ASP A 87 -17.37 -19.55 30.63
CA ASP A 87 -18.42 -19.98 29.71
C ASP A 87 -18.43 -21.50 29.47
N LYS A 88 -18.30 -22.30 30.54
CA LYS A 88 -18.24 -23.77 30.46
C LYS A 88 -19.53 -24.41 30.93
N THR A 89 -19.93 -25.51 30.29
CA THR A 89 -21.12 -26.28 30.71
C THR A 89 -20.73 -27.49 31.56
N ALA A 90 -19.49 -27.96 31.47
CA ALA A 90 -18.92 -28.97 32.35
C ALA A 90 -17.45 -28.69 32.68
N VAL A 91 -17.07 -28.96 33.94
CA VAL A 91 -15.69 -28.91 34.45
C VAL A 91 -15.36 -30.22 35.15
N PHE A 92 -14.19 -30.75 34.86
CA PHE A 92 -13.67 -31.97 35.47
C PHE A 92 -12.49 -31.63 36.38
N VAL A 93 -12.40 -32.28 37.53
CA VAL A 93 -11.34 -32.09 38.52
C VAL A 93 -10.88 -33.44 39.05
N ARG A 94 -9.58 -33.66 39.14
CA ARG A 94 -8.97 -34.86 39.73
C ARG A 94 -7.79 -34.50 40.60
N LEU A 95 -7.54 -35.29 41.63
CA LEU A 95 -6.27 -35.27 42.37
C LEU A 95 -5.25 -36.19 41.68
N ASP A 96 -4.21 -35.59 41.10
CA ASP A 96 -2.99 -36.30 40.69
C ASP A 96 -2.07 -36.39 41.92
N LYS A 97 -1.91 -37.58 42.51
CA LYS A 97 -1.14 -37.77 43.74
C LYS A 97 0.37 -37.62 43.52
N LEU A 98 1.04 -36.90 44.42
CA LEU A 98 2.50 -36.89 44.57
C LEU A 98 2.95 -37.67 45.82
N SER A 99 2.05 -37.89 46.77
CA SER A 99 2.20 -38.80 47.90
C SER A 99 0.94 -39.65 48.12
N ASP A 100 1.10 -40.80 48.78
CA ASP A 100 0.00 -41.76 48.96
C ASP A 100 -1.12 -41.25 49.88
N ASP A 101 -0.76 -40.44 50.87
CA ASP A 101 -1.65 -39.79 51.82
C ASP A 101 -2.36 -38.55 51.26
N ALA A 102 -2.13 -38.21 49.99
CA ALA A 102 -2.74 -37.03 49.39
C ALA A 102 -4.27 -37.14 49.32
N GLN A 103 -4.95 -36.11 49.84
CA GLN A 103 -6.41 -36.03 49.89
C GLN A 103 -6.90 -34.66 49.41
N LEU A 104 -7.96 -34.66 48.61
CA LEU A 104 -8.63 -33.46 48.10
C LEU A 104 -10.02 -33.37 48.70
N GLU A 105 -10.28 -32.30 49.46
CA GLU A 105 -11.62 -31.94 49.92
C GLU A 105 -12.40 -31.30 48.77
N VAL A 106 -13.68 -31.66 48.67
CA VAL A 106 -14.68 -31.04 47.81
C VAL A 106 -15.74 -30.41 48.70
N SER A 107 -15.97 -29.12 48.54
CA SER A 107 -16.93 -28.35 49.33
C SER A 107 -17.94 -27.65 48.43
N ILE A 108 -19.23 -27.71 48.78
CA ILE A 108 -20.32 -27.02 48.07
C ILE A 108 -20.87 -25.92 48.98
N ASP A 109 -20.84 -24.68 48.49
CA ASP A 109 -21.27 -23.48 49.21
C ASP A 109 -20.67 -23.38 50.63
N GLY A 110 -19.41 -23.82 50.77
CA GLY A 110 -18.65 -23.81 52.02
C GLY A 110 -18.78 -25.05 52.90
N ASN A 111 -19.66 -26.00 52.54
CA ASN A 111 -19.83 -27.24 53.29
C ASN A 111 -19.06 -28.38 52.63
N ALA A 112 -18.18 -29.06 53.38
CA ALA A 112 -17.48 -30.24 52.88
C ALA A 112 -18.47 -31.38 52.56
N VAL A 113 -18.43 -31.88 51.33
CA VAL A 113 -19.33 -32.94 50.84
C VAL A 113 -18.60 -34.23 50.46
N ALA A 114 -17.30 -34.16 50.20
CA ALA A 114 -16.48 -35.33 49.91
C ALA A 114 -15.00 -35.07 50.20
N THR A 115 -14.29 -36.15 50.51
CA THR A 115 -12.82 -36.20 50.49
C THR A 115 -12.41 -37.29 49.52
N ILE A 116 -11.66 -36.92 48.48
CA ILE A 116 -11.28 -37.84 47.40
C ILE A 116 -9.79 -38.14 47.41
N GLY A 117 -9.46 -39.39 47.10
CA GLY A 117 -8.10 -39.84 46.82
C GLY A 117 -7.74 -39.72 45.34
N GLY A 118 -6.65 -40.38 44.95
CA GLY A 118 -6.17 -40.40 43.57
C GLY A 118 -7.07 -41.26 42.69
N GLY A 119 -7.24 -40.87 41.43
CA GLY A 119 -8.01 -41.61 40.43
C GLY A 119 -9.52 -41.29 40.40
N THR A 120 -10.09 -40.73 41.47
CA THR A 120 -11.47 -40.22 41.48
C THR A 120 -11.55 -38.90 40.72
N VAL A 121 -12.47 -38.81 39.77
CA VAL A 121 -12.78 -37.56 39.06
C VAL A 121 -14.07 -36.97 39.61
N ILE A 122 -14.04 -35.67 39.90
CA ILE A 122 -15.22 -34.86 40.15
C ILE A 122 -15.64 -34.20 38.85
N ARG A 123 -16.92 -34.34 38.53
CA ARG A 123 -17.58 -33.65 37.42
C ARG A 123 -18.52 -32.60 38.01
N VAL A 124 -18.39 -31.38 37.51
CA VAL A 124 -19.26 -30.24 37.82
C VAL A 124 -19.99 -29.83 36.55
N GLU A 125 -21.31 -29.91 36.54
CA GLU A 125 -22.14 -29.57 35.38
C GLU A 125 -23.04 -28.38 35.67
N SER A 126 -23.27 -27.57 34.64
CA SER A 126 -24.20 -26.44 34.71
C SER A 126 -25.64 -26.90 34.49
N ASN A 127 -26.48 -26.77 35.51
CA ASN A 127 -27.94 -26.97 35.38
C ASN A 127 -28.69 -26.21 36.49
N SER A 128 -29.08 -24.95 36.24
CA SER A 128 -29.66 -24.01 37.22
C SER A 128 -28.78 -23.68 38.45
N ASN A 129 -27.82 -24.56 38.76
CA ASN A 129 -26.76 -24.56 39.75
C ASN A 129 -25.57 -25.37 39.20
N ALA A 130 -24.45 -25.40 39.93
CA ALA A 130 -23.37 -26.35 39.72
C ALA A 130 -23.76 -27.71 40.33
N ILE A 131 -23.98 -28.72 39.50
CA ILE A 131 -24.29 -30.10 39.91
C ILE A 131 -22.99 -30.88 40.04
N VAL A 132 -22.74 -31.45 41.21
CA VAL A 132 -21.50 -32.16 41.52
C VAL A 132 -21.75 -33.65 41.53
N SER A 133 -20.92 -34.39 40.81
CA SER A 133 -20.86 -35.85 40.87
C SER A 133 -19.41 -36.35 40.87
N SER A 134 -19.20 -37.58 41.33
CA SER A 134 -17.88 -38.20 41.33
C SER A 134 -17.89 -39.58 40.71
N GLY A 135 -16.82 -39.96 40.01
CA GLY A 135 -16.73 -41.26 39.36
C GLY A 135 -15.32 -41.64 38.94
N GLY A 136 -15.22 -42.82 38.31
CA GLY A 136 -14.04 -43.19 37.53
C GLY A 136 -13.94 -42.38 36.24
N ALA A 137 -12.81 -42.50 35.53
CA ALA A 137 -12.61 -41.85 34.24
C ALA A 137 -13.62 -42.32 33.15
N ASP A 138 -14.33 -43.41 33.41
CA ASP A 138 -15.33 -44.10 32.58
C ASP A 138 -16.78 -43.58 32.77
N GLY A 139 -17.02 -42.63 33.68
CA GLY A 139 -18.27 -41.86 33.73
C GLY A 139 -19.38 -42.38 34.64
N ARG A 140 -19.11 -43.32 35.56
CA ARG A 140 -20.07 -43.69 36.61
C ARG A 140 -20.11 -42.62 37.71
N ALA A 141 -21.09 -41.72 37.62
CA ALA A 141 -21.24 -40.55 38.48
C ALA A 141 -22.14 -40.82 39.70
N GLU A 142 -21.57 -40.86 40.90
CA GLU A 142 -22.33 -40.73 42.15
C GLU A 142 -22.63 -39.25 42.42
N ALA A 143 -23.89 -38.91 42.66
CA ALA A 143 -24.28 -37.54 43.02
C ALA A 143 -23.66 -37.12 44.36
N ARG A 144 -23.14 -35.89 44.41
CA ARG A 144 -22.53 -35.29 45.61
C ARG A 144 -23.28 -34.06 46.12
N GLY A 145 -24.09 -33.43 45.28
CA GLY A 145 -24.94 -32.30 45.66
C GLY A 145 -25.02 -31.25 44.55
N SER A 146 -25.62 -30.11 44.86
CA SER A 146 -25.61 -28.94 43.98
C SER A 146 -25.53 -27.65 44.78
N GLY A 147 -24.97 -26.61 44.18
CA GLY A 147 -24.82 -25.30 44.81
C GLY A 147 -24.37 -24.24 43.83
N LYS A 148 -24.04 -23.04 44.33
CA LYS A 148 -23.52 -21.95 43.50
C LYS A 148 -22.01 -22.02 43.33
N LYS A 149 -21.29 -22.49 44.34
CA LYS A 149 -19.83 -22.57 44.35
C LYS A 149 -19.36 -23.94 44.82
N VAL A 150 -18.49 -24.56 44.03
CA VAL A 150 -17.78 -25.80 44.36
C VAL A 150 -16.31 -25.45 44.56
N SER A 151 -15.72 -25.86 45.67
CA SER A 151 -14.32 -25.58 46.02
C SER A 151 -13.55 -26.87 46.21
N PHE A 152 -12.29 -26.88 45.78
CA PHE A 152 -11.39 -28.02 45.87
C PHE A 152 -10.09 -27.59 46.57
N ARG A 153 -9.74 -28.28 47.65
CA ARG A 153 -8.58 -27.96 48.49
C ARG A 153 -7.83 -29.24 48.86
N ILE A 154 -6.52 -29.28 48.63
CA ILE A 154 -5.69 -30.36 49.15
C ILE A 154 -5.58 -30.18 50.67
N ILE A 155 -6.00 -31.19 51.43
CA ILE A 155 -6.08 -31.13 52.91
C ILE A 155 -5.07 -32.04 53.61
N ALA A 156 -4.50 -33.01 52.90
CA ALA A 156 -3.45 -33.90 53.39
C ALA A 156 -2.52 -34.31 52.24
N GLY A 157 -1.29 -34.71 52.58
CA GLY A 157 -0.25 -35.12 51.63
C GLY A 157 0.14 -34.06 50.60
N SER A 158 0.76 -34.51 49.51
CA SER A 158 1.16 -33.70 48.37
C SER A 158 0.48 -34.20 47.10
N GLY A 159 -0.13 -33.30 46.35
CA GLY A 159 -0.81 -33.63 45.10
C GLY A 159 -0.94 -32.42 44.19
N LEU A 160 -1.51 -32.65 43.03
CA LEU A 160 -1.84 -31.64 42.04
C LEU A 160 -3.32 -31.71 41.72
N ILE A 161 -4.02 -30.58 41.83
CA ILE A 161 -5.38 -30.43 41.32
C ILE A 161 -5.28 -30.32 39.81
N ASN A 162 -5.71 -31.35 39.09
CA ASN A 162 -5.81 -31.35 37.63
C ASN A 162 -7.23 -31.00 37.23
N THR A 163 -7.43 -29.97 36.41
CA THR A 163 -8.77 -29.54 36.01
C THR A 163 -8.86 -29.15 34.55
N ASN A 164 -9.93 -29.50 33.86
CA ASN A 164 -10.19 -28.97 32.53
C ASN A 164 -11.68 -28.88 32.27
N SER A 165 -12.08 -28.11 31.27
CA SER A 165 -13.45 -28.04 30.80
C SER A 165 -13.70 -29.00 29.65
N GLY A 166 -14.90 -29.54 29.59
CA GLY A 166 -15.41 -30.27 28.43
C GLY A 166 -16.82 -29.81 28.08
N THR A 167 -17.31 -30.28 26.95
CA THR A 167 -18.75 -30.28 26.68
C THR A 167 -19.42 -31.36 27.54
N PRO A 168 -20.74 -31.32 27.73
CA PRO A 168 -21.44 -32.31 28.57
C PRO A 168 -21.36 -33.75 28.02
N ASP A 169 -20.99 -33.93 26.76
CA ASP A 169 -20.80 -35.23 26.09
C ASP A 169 -19.34 -35.72 26.12
N THR A 170 -18.37 -34.91 26.57
CA THR A 170 -16.97 -35.38 26.69
C THR A 170 -16.76 -36.17 27.98
N ASN A 171 -15.98 -37.25 27.91
CA ASN A 171 -15.56 -37.98 29.12
C ASN A 171 -14.37 -37.31 29.83
N ALA A 172 -14.18 -37.65 31.10
CA ALA A 172 -13.12 -37.11 31.95
C ALA A 172 -11.71 -37.39 31.42
N GLY A 173 -11.49 -38.56 30.80
CA GLY A 173 -10.19 -38.94 30.23
C GLY A 173 -9.77 -37.98 29.12
N SER A 174 -10.68 -37.68 28.18
CA SER A 174 -10.46 -36.71 27.11
C SER A 174 -10.29 -35.29 27.65
N ALA A 175 -11.09 -34.87 28.63
CA ALA A 175 -10.98 -33.53 29.21
C ALA A 175 -9.64 -33.34 29.95
N LEU A 176 -9.20 -34.31 30.75
CA LEU A 176 -8.01 -34.19 31.59
C LEU A 176 -6.71 -34.67 30.91
N ALA A 177 -6.74 -34.98 29.61
CA ALA A 177 -5.59 -35.48 28.87
C ALA A 177 -4.45 -34.45 28.75
N THR A 178 -4.75 -33.15 28.80
CA THR A 178 -3.78 -32.08 28.56
C THR A 178 -2.99 -31.72 29.83
N PRO A 179 -1.64 -31.78 29.82
CA PRO A 179 -0.79 -31.50 30.98
C PRO A 179 -0.87 -30.08 31.56
N GLY A 180 -1.42 -29.11 30.82
CA GLY A 180 -1.37 -27.67 31.10
C GLY A 180 -2.29 -27.16 32.21
N HIS A 181 -2.93 -28.04 32.98
CA HIS A 181 -3.96 -27.65 33.95
C HIS A 181 -3.79 -28.25 35.34
N ARG A 182 -2.54 -28.28 35.84
CA ARG A 182 -2.20 -28.82 37.16
C ARG A 182 -1.81 -27.72 38.13
N TYR A 183 -2.38 -27.74 39.33
CA TYR A 183 -2.17 -26.73 40.35
C TYR A 183 -1.85 -27.37 41.70
N LYS A 184 -0.74 -26.94 42.31
CA LYS A 184 -0.24 -27.50 43.57
C LYS A 184 -0.75 -26.75 44.81
N TYR A 185 -1.01 -25.45 44.66
CA TYR A 185 -1.32 -24.55 45.75
C TYR A 185 -2.70 -23.92 45.59
N GLY A 186 -3.25 -23.43 46.70
CA GLY A 186 -4.51 -22.68 46.72
C GLY A 186 -5.77 -23.54 46.74
N ILE A 187 -6.89 -22.87 46.45
CA ILE A 187 -8.24 -23.43 46.41
C ILE A 187 -8.78 -23.22 45.00
N LEU A 188 -9.04 -24.31 44.28
CA LEU A 188 -9.72 -24.25 42.98
C LEU A 188 -11.22 -24.04 43.24
N ASN A 189 -11.84 -23.11 42.53
CA ASN A 189 -13.26 -22.83 42.61
C ASN A 189 -13.89 -23.04 41.23
N VAL A 190 -15.04 -23.72 41.21
CA VAL A 190 -15.95 -23.77 40.07
C VAL A 190 -17.25 -23.13 40.51
N VAL A 191 -17.69 -22.10 39.81
CA VAL A 191 -18.83 -21.29 40.24
C VAL A 191 -19.82 -21.17 39.09
N TYR A 192 -21.11 -21.18 39.43
CA TYR A 192 -22.23 -21.12 38.49
C TYR A 192 -22.71 -19.67 38.26
N GLY A 193 -22.92 -19.27 37.00
CA GLY A 193 -23.58 -18.02 36.59
C GLY A 193 -22.84 -16.74 36.96
N GLY A 194 -21.62 -16.56 36.46
CA GLY A 194 -20.69 -15.54 36.98
C GLY A 194 -20.82 -14.17 36.36
N ASP A 195 -21.27 -14.12 35.13
CA ASP A 195 -21.33 -12.90 34.32
C ASP A 195 -22.74 -12.29 34.25
N ASN A 196 -23.74 -12.93 34.86
CA ASN A 196 -25.15 -12.57 34.81
C ASN A 196 -25.68 -12.38 33.37
N ASP A 197 -25.11 -13.08 32.39
CA ASP A 197 -25.54 -12.99 30.99
C ASP A 197 -26.83 -13.79 30.69
N GLY A 198 -27.36 -14.45 31.73
CA GLY A 198 -28.56 -15.28 31.67
C GLY A 198 -28.31 -16.68 31.10
N ARG A 199 -27.07 -17.02 30.75
CA ARG A 199 -26.67 -18.36 30.32
C ARG A 199 -26.26 -19.18 31.53
N PRO A 200 -26.69 -20.45 31.60
CA PRO A 200 -26.24 -21.36 32.65
C PRO A 200 -24.81 -21.80 32.33
N ASP A 201 -23.83 -21.09 32.87
CA ASP A 201 -22.41 -21.35 32.65
C ASP A 201 -21.61 -21.56 33.95
N LEU A 202 -20.40 -22.09 33.80
CA LEU A 202 -19.42 -22.34 34.84
C LEU A 202 -18.13 -21.60 34.53
N TYR A 203 -17.58 -20.97 35.56
CA TYR A 203 -16.25 -20.36 35.53
C TYR A 203 -15.37 -21.02 36.57
N THR A 204 -14.13 -21.28 36.16
CA THR A 204 -13.11 -21.90 37.01
C THR A 204 -12.08 -20.86 37.38
N SER A 205 -11.74 -20.78 38.66
CA SER A 205 -10.70 -19.90 39.18
C SER A 205 -9.91 -20.58 40.28
N ILE A 206 -8.74 -20.05 40.63
CA ILE A 206 -7.92 -20.56 41.72
C ILE A 206 -7.45 -19.43 42.62
N SER A 207 -7.71 -19.55 43.93
CA SER A 207 -7.34 -18.57 44.95
C SER A 207 -6.10 -19.05 45.70
N MET A 208 -5.04 -18.23 45.73
CA MET A 208 -3.73 -18.57 46.30
C MET A 208 -3.16 -17.41 47.10
N ARG A 209 -2.24 -17.69 48.02
CA ARG A 209 -1.47 -16.65 48.69
C ARG A 209 -0.66 -15.84 47.66
N LEU A 210 -0.86 -14.53 47.68
CA LEU A 210 -0.21 -13.61 46.74
C LEU A 210 1.30 -13.52 46.98
N ALA A 211 1.76 -13.69 48.22
CA ALA A 211 3.16 -13.47 48.57
C ALA A 211 4.13 -14.45 47.87
N ASP A 212 3.71 -15.69 47.64
CA ASP A 212 4.57 -16.78 47.15
C ASP A 212 3.87 -17.82 46.26
N GLU A 213 2.79 -18.46 46.71
CA GLU A 213 2.10 -19.56 46.01
C GLU A 213 1.72 -19.17 44.58
N TYR A 214 1.13 -17.98 44.44
CA TYR A 214 0.77 -17.40 43.14
C TYR A 214 1.97 -17.27 42.19
N LEU A 215 3.12 -16.84 42.70
CA LEU A 215 4.28 -16.53 41.87
C LEU A 215 4.93 -17.79 41.29
N LEU A 216 4.78 -18.93 41.96
CA LEU A 216 5.33 -20.20 41.49
C LEU A 216 4.73 -20.66 40.16
N GLY A 217 3.53 -20.19 39.81
CA GLY A 217 2.85 -20.51 38.55
C GLY A 217 2.96 -19.45 37.44
N ILE A 218 3.71 -18.37 37.64
CA ILE A 218 3.81 -17.27 36.66
C ILE A 218 4.71 -17.63 35.47
N GLY A 219 4.11 -17.80 34.30
CA GLY A 219 4.72 -18.28 33.05
C GLY A 219 5.32 -17.22 32.14
N GLU A 220 5.69 -16.04 32.66
CA GLU A 220 6.05 -14.87 31.85
C GLU A 220 7.45 -14.93 31.20
N MET A 221 8.42 -15.54 31.89
CA MET A 221 9.80 -15.65 31.42
C MET A 221 10.26 -17.11 31.44
N SER A 222 11.23 -17.46 30.59
CA SER A 222 11.85 -18.80 30.66
C SER A 222 12.65 -18.95 31.95
N SER A 223 12.50 -20.08 32.64
CA SER A 223 13.24 -20.36 33.89
C SER A 223 14.76 -20.52 33.69
N THR A 224 15.23 -20.58 32.43
CA THR A 224 16.65 -20.65 32.07
C THR A 224 17.33 -19.29 31.98
N TRP A 225 16.58 -18.19 32.09
CA TRP A 225 17.14 -16.85 32.02
C TRP A 225 17.92 -16.49 33.27
N ASN A 226 18.73 -15.43 33.18
CA ASN A 226 19.57 -14.95 34.27
C ASN A 226 18.73 -14.70 35.55
N LYS A 227 19.22 -15.18 36.70
CA LYS A 227 18.54 -15.09 38.00
C LYS A 227 18.11 -13.67 38.35
N ALA A 228 18.92 -12.64 38.11
CA ALA A 228 18.56 -11.26 38.42
C ALA A 228 17.32 -10.79 37.62
N ALA A 229 17.22 -11.18 36.35
CA ALA A 229 16.04 -10.89 35.54
C ALA A 229 14.80 -11.66 36.03
N LEU A 230 14.96 -12.92 36.45
CA LEU A 230 13.87 -13.70 37.04
C LEU A 230 13.35 -13.07 38.34
N VAL A 231 14.25 -12.66 39.25
CA VAL A 231 13.88 -12.01 40.52
C VAL A 231 13.16 -10.69 40.26
N ALA A 232 13.63 -9.88 39.32
CA ALA A 232 12.96 -8.64 38.93
C ALA A 232 11.52 -8.92 38.42
N GLN A 233 11.34 -9.93 37.57
CA GLN A 233 10.01 -10.33 37.09
C GLN A 233 9.11 -10.85 38.22
N VAL A 234 9.63 -11.59 39.19
CA VAL A 234 8.84 -12.03 40.36
C VAL A 234 8.29 -10.82 41.12
N VAL A 235 9.14 -9.82 41.41
CA VAL A 235 8.72 -8.61 42.14
C VAL A 235 7.72 -7.80 41.32
N ALA A 236 7.95 -7.64 40.02
CA ALA A 236 7.01 -6.97 39.12
C ALA A 236 5.66 -7.72 39.10
N SER A 237 5.68 -9.05 38.97
CA SER A 237 4.45 -9.86 38.94
C SER A 237 3.69 -9.83 40.26
N ARG A 238 4.38 -9.84 41.40
CA ARG A 238 3.75 -9.71 42.73
C ARG A 238 3.10 -8.34 42.90
N SER A 239 3.78 -7.28 42.46
CA SER A 239 3.28 -5.90 42.52
C SER A 239 2.06 -5.72 41.62
N TYR A 240 2.09 -6.24 40.39
CA TYR A 240 0.94 -6.27 39.48
C TYR A 240 -0.25 -6.97 40.11
N GLY A 241 -0.04 -8.17 40.69
CA GLY A 241 -1.07 -8.93 41.38
C GLY A 241 -1.69 -8.16 42.55
N LEU A 242 -0.87 -7.49 43.37
CA LEU A 242 -1.34 -6.64 44.47
C LEU A 242 -2.14 -5.44 43.98
N GLY A 243 -1.69 -4.77 42.91
CA GLY A 243 -2.41 -3.67 42.28
C GLY A 243 -3.79 -4.09 41.75
N LYS A 244 -3.88 -5.29 41.15
CA LYS A 244 -5.15 -5.87 40.68
C LYS A 244 -6.07 -6.28 41.82
N LEU A 245 -5.52 -6.83 42.91
CA LEU A 245 -6.27 -7.14 44.11
C LEU A 245 -6.97 -5.89 44.68
N ASN A 246 -6.27 -4.75 44.73
CA ASN A 246 -6.84 -3.48 45.19
C ASN A 246 -7.95 -2.94 44.28
N SER A 247 -8.07 -3.45 43.05
CA SER A 247 -9.15 -3.10 42.12
C SER A 247 -10.43 -3.92 42.32
N GLY A 248 -10.38 -4.97 43.17
CA GLY A 248 -11.50 -5.87 43.44
C GLY A 248 -11.67 -6.99 42.42
N LEU A 249 -12.63 -7.89 42.70
CA LEU A 249 -12.99 -8.99 41.80
C LEU A 249 -13.78 -8.48 40.61
N ARG A 250 -13.48 -9.03 39.42
CA ARG A 250 -14.31 -8.85 38.23
C ARG A 250 -15.53 -9.76 38.34
N GLY A 251 -16.72 -9.21 38.08
CA GLY A 251 -17.97 -9.97 38.09
C GLY A 251 -17.89 -11.20 37.17
N ASN A 252 -17.61 -10.97 35.88
CA ASN A 252 -17.64 -11.98 34.81
C ASN A 252 -16.71 -13.21 34.97
N CYS A 253 -15.77 -13.21 35.90
CA CYS A 253 -14.92 -14.38 36.17
C CYS A 253 -14.79 -14.71 37.65
N GLY A 254 -15.40 -13.91 38.54
CA GLY A 254 -15.14 -13.96 39.98
C GLY A 254 -13.64 -13.93 40.32
N CYS A 255 -12.83 -13.21 39.54
CA CYS A 255 -11.37 -13.26 39.58
C CYS A 255 -10.72 -11.87 39.61
N HIS A 256 -9.51 -11.78 40.14
CA HIS A 256 -8.71 -10.55 40.14
C HIS A 256 -7.95 -10.37 38.81
N ILE A 257 -7.47 -11.48 38.25
CA ILE A 257 -6.69 -11.52 37.01
C ILE A 257 -7.04 -12.75 36.17
N TYR A 258 -6.91 -12.65 34.85
CA TYR A 258 -6.90 -13.82 33.96
C TYR A 258 -5.53 -14.50 33.90
N ASN A 259 -5.51 -15.78 33.57
CA ASN A 259 -4.30 -16.59 33.39
C ASN A 259 -3.58 -16.43 32.03
N ASN A 260 -3.92 -15.41 31.25
CA ASN A 260 -3.42 -15.21 29.89
C ASN A 260 -2.94 -13.77 29.68
N ALA A 261 -2.47 -13.47 28.46
CA ALA A 261 -1.87 -12.19 28.07
C ALA A 261 -2.77 -10.95 28.25
N THR A 262 -4.06 -11.11 28.57
CA THR A 262 -4.93 -10.01 29.02
C THR A 262 -4.45 -9.43 30.35
N ASP A 263 -3.92 -10.26 31.25
CA ASP A 263 -3.31 -9.87 32.50
C ASP A 263 -1.90 -10.46 32.66
N GLN A 264 -1.80 -11.67 33.21
CA GLN A 264 -0.52 -12.36 33.41
C GLN A 264 -0.68 -13.83 33.01
N VAL A 265 0.31 -14.36 32.30
CA VAL A 265 0.36 -15.77 31.95
C VAL A 265 0.59 -16.59 33.22
N TYR A 266 -0.43 -17.33 33.64
CA TYR A 266 -0.39 -18.22 34.80
C TYR A 266 -0.63 -19.66 34.35
N VAL A 267 0.39 -20.51 34.51
CA VAL A 267 0.41 -21.89 33.99
C VAL A 267 0.49 -22.95 35.10
N GLY A 268 0.35 -22.52 36.35
CA GLY A 268 0.37 -23.40 37.51
C GLY A 268 1.67 -24.19 37.66
N TYR A 269 1.54 -25.45 38.05
CA TYR A 269 2.68 -26.31 38.43
C TYR A 269 3.70 -26.51 37.30
N SER A 270 3.29 -26.34 36.03
CA SER A 270 4.21 -26.49 34.89
C SER A 270 5.37 -25.48 34.87
N LYS A 271 5.24 -24.36 35.60
CA LYS A 271 6.30 -23.36 35.77
C LYS A 271 7.31 -23.71 36.86
N GLU A 272 6.92 -24.53 37.83
CA GLU A 272 7.77 -24.85 38.98
C GLU A 272 9.03 -25.59 38.54
N SER A 273 10.17 -24.98 38.83
CA SER A 273 11.52 -25.51 38.62
C SER A 273 12.40 -24.96 39.74
N ASP A 274 13.52 -25.61 40.02
CA ASP A 274 14.43 -25.16 41.09
C ASP A 274 14.90 -23.72 40.85
N ALA A 275 15.26 -23.38 39.62
CA ALA A 275 15.67 -22.03 39.23
C ALA A 275 14.55 -20.98 39.45
N TRP A 276 13.30 -21.30 39.10
CA TRP A 276 12.19 -20.37 39.30
C TRP A 276 11.83 -20.23 40.78
N ARG A 277 11.83 -21.33 41.54
CA ARG A 277 11.56 -21.32 42.98
C ARG A 277 12.61 -20.50 43.73
N ASP A 278 13.89 -20.67 43.36
CA ASP A 278 14.98 -19.88 43.90
C ASP A 278 14.81 -18.38 43.60
N ALA A 279 14.35 -18.01 42.39
CA ALA A 279 14.02 -16.63 42.07
C ALA A 279 12.85 -16.09 42.93
N VAL A 280 11.80 -16.89 43.14
CA VAL A 280 10.65 -16.51 44.01
C VAL A 280 11.10 -16.27 45.44
N ASN A 281 11.94 -17.16 45.99
CA ASN A 281 12.49 -17.06 47.34
C ASN A 281 13.49 -15.90 47.49
N SER A 282 14.24 -15.57 46.43
CA SER A 282 15.22 -14.47 46.44
C SER A 282 14.57 -13.08 46.31
N ALA A 283 13.30 -12.99 45.91
CA ALA A 283 12.56 -11.76 45.69
C ALA A 283 12.04 -11.14 47.00
N VAL A 284 12.96 -10.81 47.90
CA VAL A 284 12.70 -10.30 49.25
C VAL A 284 13.33 -8.91 49.48
N THR A 285 12.78 -8.17 50.44
CA THR A 285 13.32 -6.91 50.95
C THR A 285 14.46 -7.16 51.94
N SER A 286 15.06 -6.09 52.46
CA SER A 286 16.08 -6.17 53.52
C SER A 286 15.56 -6.76 54.84
N SER A 287 14.25 -6.75 55.08
CA SER A 287 13.61 -7.41 56.24
C SER A 287 13.36 -8.91 55.99
N ASN A 288 13.85 -9.46 54.87
CA ASN A 288 13.64 -10.83 54.44
C ASN A 288 12.15 -11.19 54.24
N GLN A 289 11.34 -10.21 53.82
CA GLN A 289 9.93 -10.39 53.47
C GLN A 289 9.73 -10.28 51.96
N PRO A 290 8.71 -10.95 51.37
CA PRO A 290 8.46 -10.90 49.93
C PRO A 290 8.30 -9.46 49.43
N ALA A 291 9.07 -9.04 48.43
CA ALA A 291 9.11 -7.65 47.99
C ALA A 291 8.01 -7.27 46.99
N VAL A 292 7.46 -6.07 47.12
CA VAL A 292 6.62 -5.38 46.13
C VAL A 292 7.13 -3.97 45.88
N LEU A 293 6.79 -3.40 44.72
CA LEU A 293 7.04 -2.01 44.37
C LEU A 293 5.92 -1.12 44.88
N THR A 294 6.28 -0.03 45.53
CA THR A 294 5.34 0.99 46.02
C THR A 294 5.70 2.38 45.52
N TYR A 295 4.69 3.23 45.36
CA TYR A 295 4.83 4.65 45.07
C TYR A 295 3.93 5.43 46.01
N GLY A 296 4.51 6.37 46.77
CA GLY A 296 3.76 7.08 47.83
C GLY A 296 3.15 6.13 48.88
N GLY A 297 3.84 5.03 49.19
CA GLY A 297 3.39 4.01 50.15
C GLY A 297 2.31 3.06 49.66
N LYS A 298 1.86 3.17 48.39
CA LYS A 298 0.85 2.28 47.79
C LYS A 298 1.49 1.36 46.77
N ALA A 299 1.08 0.10 46.75
CA ALA A 299 1.54 -0.86 45.74
C ALA A 299 1.20 -0.38 44.32
N VAL A 300 2.16 -0.51 43.40
CA VAL A 300 1.98 -0.14 42.00
C VAL A 300 1.53 -1.33 41.17
N THR A 301 0.68 -1.10 40.17
CA THR A 301 0.36 -2.12 39.16
C THR A 301 1.52 -2.27 38.19
N ALA A 302 2.58 -2.96 38.56
CA ALA A 302 3.81 -3.03 37.78
C ALA A 302 3.62 -3.73 36.43
N TYR A 303 3.34 -2.95 35.38
CA TYR A 303 3.22 -3.45 34.00
C TYR A 303 4.56 -3.96 33.48
N PHE A 304 4.54 -4.91 32.56
CA PHE A 304 5.71 -5.43 31.87
C PHE A 304 5.31 -5.99 30.50
N ALA A 305 6.27 -6.05 29.58
CA ALA A 305 6.06 -6.58 28.24
C ALA A 305 7.28 -7.40 27.80
N SER A 306 7.12 -8.23 26.77
CA SER A 306 8.22 -9.05 26.27
C SER A 306 9.41 -8.21 25.82
N SER A 307 9.18 -7.23 24.96
CA SER A 307 10.24 -6.38 24.42
C SER A 307 9.71 -4.99 24.07
N THR A 308 10.55 -3.97 24.19
CA THR A 308 10.30 -2.65 23.61
C THR A 308 11.03 -2.48 22.26
N GLY A 309 10.90 -1.30 21.66
CA GLY A 309 11.67 -0.89 20.48
C GLY A 309 12.91 -0.05 20.81
N GLY A 310 13.48 -0.21 22.01
CA GLY A 310 14.66 0.53 22.48
C GLY A 310 14.38 1.55 23.59
N ARG A 311 13.10 1.83 23.86
CA ARG A 311 12.62 2.65 24.99
C ARG A 311 11.24 2.18 25.40
N THR A 312 10.88 2.29 26.68
CA THR A 312 9.53 1.97 27.17
C THR A 312 8.53 3.08 26.82
N MET A 313 7.24 2.75 26.81
CA MET A 313 6.12 3.70 26.77
C MET A 313 5.66 4.06 28.17
N SER A 314 5.16 5.29 28.34
CA SER A 314 4.37 5.64 29.52
C SER A 314 2.96 5.02 29.44
N THR A 315 2.27 4.88 30.57
CA THR A 315 0.84 4.49 30.55
C THR A 315 -0.03 5.54 29.86
N MET A 316 0.38 6.81 29.89
CA MET A 316 -0.31 7.90 29.18
C MET A 316 -0.27 7.64 27.67
N ASP A 317 0.91 7.36 27.12
CA ASP A 317 1.07 7.14 25.67
C ASP A 317 0.41 5.82 25.22
N ALA A 318 0.45 4.79 26.06
CA ALA A 318 -0.10 3.47 25.73
C ALA A 318 -1.63 3.41 25.85
N TRP A 319 -2.19 4.04 26.90
CA TRP A 319 -3.59 3.85 27.31
C TRP A 319 -4.31 5.12 27.76
N GLY A 320 -3.66 6.29 27.77
CA GLY A 320 -4.25 7.57 28.19
C GLY A 320 -4.36 7.75 29.71
N GLY A 321 -3.93 6.77 30.51
CA GLY A 321 -3.93 6.86 31.97
C GLY A 321 -2.59 7.37 32.49
N ASN A 322 -2.54 8.51 33.18
CA ASN A 322 -1.30 9.00 33.77
C ASN A 322 -1.06 8.37 35.15
N VAL A 323 0.00 7.58 35.31
CA VAL A 323 0.49 7.16 36.64
C VAL A 323 1.95 7.56 36.79
N SER A 324 2.28 8.19 37.92
CA SER A 324 3.59 8.85 38.11
C SER A 324 4.78 7.89 38.02
N TRP A 325 4.61 6.64 38.44
CA TRP A 325 5.65 5.59 38.44
C TRP A 325 5.82 4.88 37.09
N SER A 326 5.03 5.21 36.06
CA SER A 326 5.13 4.59 34.74
C SER A 326 5.55 5.61 33.67
N GLN A 327 6.83 5.97 33.69
CA GLN A 327 7.44 6.87 32.72
C GLN A 327 8.19 6.11 31.63
N SER A 328 8.37 6.76 30.47
CA SER A 328 9.24 6.24 29.41
C SER A 328 10.70 6.31 29.85
N VAL A 329 11.41 5.18 29.78
CA VAL A 329 12.83 5.06 30.10
C VAL A 329 13.59 4.44 28.93
N ASP A 330 14.90 4.63 28.93
CA ASP A 330 15.79 3.98 27.96
C ASP A 330 15.72 2.45 28.06
N ASP A 331 15.81 1.73 26.95
CA ASP A 331 15.78 0.28 26.94
C ASP A 331 16.60 -0.27 25.76
N ASN A 332 17.79 0.28 25.55
CA ASN A 332 18.69 -0.13 24.47
C ASN A 332 19.03 -1.63 24.50
N TRP A 333 18.93 -2.28 25.66
CA TRP A 333 19.09 -3.73 25.80
C TRP A 333 18.05 -4.54 25.02
N SER A 334 16.82 -4.03 24.88
CA SER A 334 15.74 -4.70 24.14
C SER A 334 15.99 -4.78 22.63
N ILE A 335 16.83 -3.91 22.06
CA ILE A 335 17.13 -3.94 20.62
C ILE A 335 18.39 -4.77 20.30
N ASN A 336 18.93 -5.50 21.27
CA ASN A 336 20.06 -6.40 21.07
C ASN A 336 19.73 -7.58 20.13
N ALA A 337 20.71 -8.01 19.33
CA ALA A 337 20.64 -9.17 18.43
C ALA A 337 20.23 -10.52 19.09
N ARG A 338 20.35 -10.67 20.41
CA ARG A 338 19.89 -11.88 21.13
C ARG A 338 18.38 -11.94 21.34
N ASN A 339 17.68 -10.81 21.22
CA ASN A 339 16.24 -10.76 21.42
C ASN A 339 15.51 -10.96 20.09
N PRO A 340 14.83 -12.08 19.82
CA PRO A 340 14.14 -12.34 18.53
C PRO A 340 13.02 -11.34 18.21
N ASN A 341 12.70 -10.42 19.11
CA ASN A 341 11.72 -9.35 18.93
C ASN A 341 12.34 -7.97 18.80
N ALA A 342 13.68 -7.84 18.83
CA ALA A 342 14.35 -6.57 18.57
C ALA A 342 13.96 -6.01 17.20
N ARG A 343 13.68 -6.89 16.23
CA ARG A 343 13.15 -6.58 14.90
C ARG A 343 12.21 -7.69 14.46
N TRP A 344 11.17 -7.36 13.70
CA TRP A 344 10.27 -8.32 13.07
C TRP A 344 9.70 -7.77 11.76
N GLY A 345 9.28 -8.68 10.89
CA GLY A 345 8.57 -8.40 9.65
C GLY A 345 7.30 -9.23 9.55
N VAL A 346 6.20 -8.62 9.10
CA VAL A 346 4.92 -9.31 8.84
C VAL A 346 4.55 -9.09 7.38
N ARG A 347 4.43 -10.18 6.63
CA ARG A 347 3.95 -10.15 5.23
C ARG A 347 2.43 -10.08 5.19
N MET A 348 1.88 -9.27 4.29
CA MET A 348 0.44 -9.11 4.09
C MET A 348 0.13 -8.92 2.60
N SER A 349 -0.84 -9.66 2.07
CA SER A 349 -1.31 -9.42 0.71
C SER A 349 -1.94 -8.03 0.57
N GLN A 350 -1.92 -7.48 -0.64
CA GLN A 350 -2.59 -6.21 -0.94
C GLN A 350 -4.08 -6.24 -0.56
N SER A 351 -4.78 -7.33 -0.85
CA SER A 351 -6.19 -7.49 -0.46
C SER A 351 -6.38 -7.50 1.05
N GLY A 352 -5.54 -8.23 1.79
CA GLY A 352 -5.60 -8.28 3.26
C GLY A 352 -5.33 -6.91 3.89
N MET A 353 -4.34 -6.18 3.36
CA MET A 353 -4.00 -4.82 3.78
C MET A 353 -5.18 -3.85 3.53
N ALA A 354 -5.76 -3.89 2.32
CA ALA A 354 -6.89 -3.05 1.93
C ALA A 354 -8.14 -3.32 2.79
N THR A 355 -8.50 -4.59 3.00
CA THR A 355 -9.62 -4.99 3.85
C THR A 355 -9.41 -4.53 5.30
N ALA A 356 -8.22 -4.73 5.87
CA ALA A 356 -7.94 -4.32 7.25
C ALA A 356 -7.99 -2.78 7.43
N LEU A 357 -7.64 -2.02 6.39
CA LEU A 357 -7.69 -0.56 6.42
C LEU A 357 -9.04 0.04 6.01
N GLY A 358 -9.91 -0.73 5.35
CA GLY A 358 -11.16 -0.24 4.77
C GLY A 358 -10.94 0.64 3.54
N LEU A 359 -9.90 0.34 2.74
CA LEU A 359 -9.56 1.06 1.51
C LEU A 359 -9.80 0.20 0.27
N SER A 360 -9.96 0.82 -0.89
CA SER A 360 -10.14 0.11 -2.16
C SER A 360 -8.87 -0.65 -2.60
N ASN A 361 -7.73 -0.02 -2.36
CA ASN A 361 -6.40 -0.60 -2.37
C ASN A 361 -5.52 0.23 -1.42
N VAL A 362 -4.23 -0.07 -1.35
CA VAL A 362 -3.29 0.61 -0.46
C VAL A 362 -2.10 0.94 -1.32
N GLN A 363 -1.88 2.22 -1.52
CA GLN A 363 -0.79 2.76 -2.31
C GLN A 363 0.38 3.17 -1.41
N SER A 364 0.09 3.72 -0.22
CA SER A 364 1.10 4.18 0.72
C SER A 364 0.63 4.01 2.16
N ILE A 365 1.57 3.73 3.07
CA ILE A 365 1.36 3.76 4.52
C ILE A 365 2.53 4.54 5.13
N GLU A 366 2.24 5.56 5.92
CA GLU A 366 3.24 6.41 6.55
C GLU A 366 2.98 6.53 8.05
N VAL A 367 4.03 6.42 8.87
CA VAL A 367 4.00 6.79 10.29
C VAL A 367 4.25 8.29 10.37
N VAL A 368 3.19 9.07 10.55
CA VAL A 368 3.26 10.55 10.53
C VAL A 368 3.58 11.15 11.89
N GLU A 369 3.31 10.42 12.98
CA GLU A 369 3.67 10.83 14.34
C GLU A 369 4.15 9.64 15.17
N ARG A 370 5.12 9.91 16.07
CA ARG A 370 5.64 8.96 17.05
C ARG A 370 5.56 9.53 18.46
N TYR A 371 5.41 8.64 19.44
CA TYR A 371 5.68 8.98 20.84
C TYR A 371 7.19 9.13 21.08
N SER A 372 7.57 9.72 22.21
CA SER A 372 8.98 9.85 22.62
C SER A 372 9.69 8.50 22.78
N SER A 373 8.93 7.43 23.01
CA SER A 373 9.44 6.04 23.02
C SER A 373 9.83 5.51 21.63
N GLY A 374 9.45 6.20 20.55
CA GLY A 374 9.60 5.74 19.17
C GLY A 374 8.41 4.90 18.66
N ALA A 375 7.47 4.52 19.53
CA ALA A 375 6.24 3.84 19.12
C ALA A 375 5.40 4.72 18.18
N ALA A 376 4.78 4.11 17.18
CA ALA A 376 3.92 4.82 16.25
C ALA A 376 2.69 5.35 16.99
N LYS A 377 2.46 6.66 16.87
CA LYS A 377 1.29 7.34 17.45
C LYS A 377 0.18 7.45 16.42
N THR A 378 0.51 7.99 15.24
CA THR A 378 -0.44 8.20 14.14
C THR A 378 0.15 7.68 12.84
N LEU A 379 -0.66 6.94 12.09
CA LEU A 379 -0.35 6.48 10.75
C LEU A 379 -1.41 6.96 9.76
N VAL A 380 -0.99 7.23 8.53
CA VAL A 380 -1.87 7.56 7.41
C VAL A 380 -1.65 6.55 6.29
N ALA A 381 -2.74 5.94 5.82
CA ALA A 381 -2.71 5.08 4.64
C ALA A 381 -3.61 5.66 3.55
N LYS A 382 -3.17 5.57 2.29
CA LYS A 382 -3.87 6.13 1.12
C LYS A 382 -4.08 5.07 0.06
N ASP A 383 -5.15 5.19 -0.70
CA ASP A 383 -5.42 4.39 -1.90
C ASP A 383 -5.12 5.16 -3.18
N SER A 384 -5.09 4.46 -4.31
CA SER A 384 -4.77 5.05 -5.62
C SER A 384 -5.82 6.04 -6.15
N ASN A 385 -7.00 6.10 -5.53
CA ASN A 385 -8.14 6.91 -5.94
C ASN A 385 -8.27 8.18 -5.08
N GLY A 386 -7.32 8.44 -4.18
CA GLY A 386 -7.32 9.57 -3.27
C GLY A 386 -8.06 9.34 -1.95
N GLY A 387 -8.57 8.13 -1.71
CA GLY A 387 -9.07 7.70 -0.41
C GLY A 387 -7.94 7.64 0.62
N SER A 388 -8.25 7.98 1.87
CA SER A 388 -7.26 8.01 2.96
C SER A 388 -7.91 7.59 4.28
N VAL A 389 -7.13 6.92 5.12
CA VAL A 389 -7.50 6.59 6.49
C VAL A 389 -6.37 6.98 7.45
N THR A 390 -6.74 7.62 8.55
CA THR A 390 -5.83 7.96 9.65
C THR A 390 -6.13 7.05 10.82
N LEU A 391 -5.10 6.40 11.37
CA LEU A 391 -5.22 5.42 12.44
C LEU A 391 -4.24 5.73 13.56
N SER A 392 -4.63 5.42 14.80
CA SER A 392 -3.65 5.32 15.87
C SER A 392 -2.73 4.11 15.65
N GLY A 393 -1.51 4.15 16.16
CA GLY A 393 -0.60 3.00 16.13
C GLY A 393 -1.20 1.75 16.76
N ARG A 394 -2.01 1.89 17.81
CA ARG A 394 -2.72 0.77 18.46
C ARG A 394 -3.78 0.18 17.54
N THR A 395 -4.58 1.02 16.88
CA THR A 395 -5.59 0.56 15.92
C THR A 395 -4.93 -0.16 14.75
N PHE A 396 -3.81 0.36 14.25
CA PHE A 396 -3.03 -0.27 13.19
C PHE A 396 -2.45 -1.62 13.64
N GLN A 397 -1.81 -1.67 14.81
CA GLN A 397 -1.28 -2.91 15.40
C GLN A 397 -2.35 -3.99 15.55
N ALA A 398 -3.54 -3.63 16.05
CA ALA A 398 -4.64 -4.56 16.23
C ALA A 398 -5.20 -5.09 14.90
N ARG A 399 -5.44 -4.19 13.93
CA ARG A 399 -5.98 -4.57 12.60
C ARG A 399 -5.01 -5.43 11.80
N MET A 400 -3.71 -5.15 11.92
CA MET A 400 -2.66 -5.90 11.22
C MET A 400 -2.11 -7.08 12.03
N LYS A 401 -2.61 -7.31 13.25
CA LYS A 401 -2.15 -8.37 14.17
C LYS A 401 -0.63 -8.34 14.42
N LEU A 402 -0.07 -7.14 14.56
CA LEU A 402 1.37 -6.95 14.78
C LEU A 402 1.75 -7.24 16.23
N LYS A 403 3.02 -7.54 16.48
CA LYS A 403 3.54 -7.82 17.83
C LYS A 403 3.51 -6.60 18.76
N SER A 404 3.63 -5.38 18.21
CA SER A 404 3.70 -4.14 18.99
C SER A 404 3.31 -2.91 18.16
N THR A 405 3.25 -1.75 18.82
CA THR A 405 3.09 -0.43 18.19
C THR A 405 4.40 0.21 17.74
N TYR A 406 5.57 -0.41 17.99
CA TYR A 406 6.87 0.06 17.51
C TYR A 406 7.06 -0.29 16.02
N VAL A 407 6.15 0.24 15.20
CA VAL A 407 6.16 0.10 13.74
C VAL A 407 7.21 1.05 13.17
N ILE A 408 8.17 0.49 12.44
CA ILE A 408 9.20 1.26 11.75
C ILE A 408 8.62 1.80 10.44
N GLY A 409 7.92 0.95 9.68
CA GLY A 409 7.28 1.33 8.42
C GLY A 409 6.61 0.15 7.72
N ALA A 410 6.09 0.38 6.53
CA ALA A 410 5.61 -0.66 5.63
C ALA A 410 6.15 -0.41 4.22
N VAL A 411 6.65 -1.45 3.57
CA VAL A 411 7.24 -1.36 2.24
C VAL A 411 6.67 -2.43 1.31
N ASP A 412 6.71 -2.17 0.01
CA ASP A 412 6.40 -3.14 -1.03
C ASP A 412 7.37 -4.32 -0.94
N ILE A 413 6.87 -5.56 -0.98
CA ILE A 413 7.72 -6.74 -0.94
C ILE A 413 8.65 -6.83 -2.15
N ALA A 414 8.23 -6.35 -3.32
CA ALA A 414 9.08 -6.35 -4.51
C ALA A 414 10.29 -5.43 -4.30
N LEU A 415 10.11 -4.33 -3.56
CA LEU A 415 11.22 -3.48 -3.12
C LEU A 415 12.08 -4.21 -2.07
N ALA A 416 11.48 -4.91 -1.11
CA ALA A 416 12.22 -5.66 -0.08
C ALA A 416 13.06 -6.81 -0.65
N ASP A 417 12.53 -7.58 -1.60
CA ASP A 417 13.25 -8.68 -2.28
C ASP A 417 14.40 -8.13 -3.13
N THR A 418 14.20 -6.97 -3.75
CA THR A 418 15.26 -6.29 -4.50
C THR A 418 16.39 -5.78 -3.57
N LEU A 419 16.08 -5.43 -2.32
CA LEU A 419 17.05 -5.03 -1.29
C LEU A 419 17.75 -6.23 -0.60
N GLY A 420 17.64 -7.45 -1.16
CA GLY A 420 18.26 -8.66 -0.61
C GLY A 420 17.34 -9.49 0.28
N GLY A 421 16.02 -9.25 0.21
CA GLY A 421 15.02 -9.90 1.05
C GLY A 421 14.98 -9.32 2.47
N ILE A 422 14.10 -9.87 3.31
CA ILE A 422 13.98 -9.46 4.71
C ILE A 422 15.25 -9.95 5.43
N PRO A 423 16.10 -9.06 5.96
CA PRO A 423 17.30 -9.49 6.63
C PRO A 423 16.96 -10.31 7.87
N THR A 424 17.85 -11.23 8.21
CA THR A 424 17.92 -11.75 9.58
C THR A 424 18.26 -10.59 10.53
N GLN A 425 18.11 -10.82 11.83
CA GLN A 425 18.18 -9.79 12.86
C GLN A 425 19.43 -8.88 12.80
N SER A 426 20.56 -9.37 12.26
CA SER A 426 21.82 -8.62 12.11
C SER A 426 21.91 -7.70 10.88
N GLY A 427 20.98 -7.76 9.93
CA GLY A 427 21.02 -6.93 8.71
C GLY A 427 19.91 -5.87 8.61
N PHE A 428 19.08 -5.76 9.64
CA PHE A 428 17.85 -4.96 9.59
C PHE A 428 18.10 -3.46 9.60
N ASP A 429 19.10 -2.99 10.35
CA ASP A 429 19.41 -1.55 10.43
C ASP A 429 19.96 -1.04 9.10
N GLU A 430 20.78 -1.85 8.42
CA GLU A 430 21.27 -1.55 7.08
C GLU A 430 20.15 -1.59 6.03
N PHE A 431 19.24 -2.55 6.12
CA PHE A 431 18.04 -2.58 5.26
C PHE A 431 17.12 -1.39 5.49
N ALA A 432 16.84 -1.03 6.74
CA ALA A 432 15.99 0.10 7.08
C ALA A 432 16.60 1.43 6.58
N TYR A 433 17.92 1.58 6.74
CA TYR A 433 18.66 2.73 6.20
C TYR A 433 18.58 2.80 4.67
N ARG A 434 18.86 1.68 3.98
CA ARG A 434 18.77 1.59 2.51
C ARG A 434 17.35 1.84 1.99
N ALA A 435 16.33 1.30 2.66
CA ALA A 435 14.93 1.50 2.32
C ALA A 435 14.48 2.96 2.52
N GLN A 436 14.91 3.60 3.60
CA GLN A 436 14.63 5.01 3.86
C GLN A 436 15.32 5.92 2.85
N GLN A 437 16.56 5.61 2.47
CA GLN A 437 17.30 6.35 1.45
C GLN A 437 16.67 6.18 0.07
N ALA A 438 16.29 4.96 -0.31
CA ALA A 438 15.56 4.70 -1.54
C ALA A 438 14.21 5.44 -1.59
N ALA A 439 13.46 5.47 -0.48
CA ALA A 439 12.20 6.21 -0.39
C ALA A 439 12.41 7.73 -0.54
N ALA A 440 13.46 8.28 0.07
CA ALA A 440 13.83 9.69 -0.06
C ALA A 440 14.25 10.04 -1.50
N ASP A 441 15.04 9.18 -2.15
CA ASP A 441 15.47 9.36 -3.54
C ASP A 441 14.26 9.31 -4.50
N ILE A 442 13.34 8.37 -4.30
CA ILE A 442 12.09 8.27 -5.07
C ILE A 442 11.24 9.53 -4.86
N ALA A 443 11.09 10.00 -3.62
CA ALA A 443 10.34 11.23 -3.32
C ALA A 443 10.98 12.47 -3.97
N ALA A 444 12.31 12.55 -4.03
CA ALA A 444 13.03 13.66 -4.68
C ALA A 444 12.93 13.62 -6.22
N LEU A 445 12.88 12.42 -6.81
CA LEU A 445 12.79 12.23 -8.27
C LEU A 445 11.36 12.39 -8.80
N THR A 446 10.34 12.15 -7.97
CA THR A 446 8.92 12.19 -8.36
C THR A 446 8.50 13.55 -8.95
N PRO A 447 8.83 14.71 -8.35
CA PRO A 447 8.52 16.03 -8.93
C PRO A 447 9.23 16.28 -10.27
N GLN A 448 10.50 15.85 -10.40
CA GLN A 448 11.28 16.03 -11.62
C GLN A 448 10.69 15.23 -12.76
N TYR A 449 10.31 13.99 -12.48
CA TYR A 449 9.66 13.11 -13.43
C TYR A 449 8.27 13.60 -13.84
N LYS A 450 7.45 14.09 -12.89
CA LYS A 450 6.14 14.70 -13.20
C LYS A 450 6.30 15.91 -14.13
N ALA A 451 7.24 16.80 -13.82
CA ALA A 451 7.53 17.97 -14.65
C ALA A 451 8.06 17.58 -16.05
N ALA A 452 8.88 16.53 -16.16
CA ALA A 452 9.35 16.01 -17.44
C ALA A 452 8.22 15.39 -18.27
N SER A 453 7.29 14.66 -17.63
CA SER A 453 6.11 14.10 -18.31
C SER A 453 5.18 15.19 -18.81
N GLU A 454 4.87 16.20 -17.99
CA GLU A 454 4.04 17.34 -18.41
C GLU A 454 4.68 18.11 -19.57
N LYS A 455 6.00 18.30 -19.56
CA LYS A 455 6.73 18.92 -20.68
C LYS A 455 6.68 18.06 -21.95
N ALA A 456 6.76 16.74 -21.83
CA ALA A 456 6.65 15.81 -22.96
C ALA A 456 5.23 15.82 -23.56
N ASP A 457 4.20 15.84 -22.72
CA ASP A 457 2.79 15.91 -23.16
C ASP A 457 2.48 17.24 -23.86
N GLN A 458 2.98 18.36 -23.31
CA GLN A 458 2.88 19.67 -23.95
C GLN A 458 3.60 19.72 -25.29
N ALA A 459 4.81 19.14 -25.38
CA ALA A 459 5.57 19.06 -26.63
C ALA A 459 4.88 18.17 -27.67
N ALA A 460 4.28 17.05 -27.26
CA ALA A 460 3.51 16.17 -28.13
C ALA A 460 2.24 16.87 -28.67
N ALA A 461 1.54 17.63 -27.82
CA ALA A 461 0.40 18.44 -28.24
C ALA A 461 0.81 19.52 -29.26
N GLN A 462 1.91 20.23 -29.02
CA GLN A 462 2.46 21.24 -29.94
C GLN A 462 2.90 20.63 -31.28
N ALA A 463 3.53 19.47 -31.26
CA ALA A 463 3.93 18.76 -32.49
C ALA A 463 2.71 18.30 -33.30
N SER A 464 1.68 17.77 -32.62
CA SER A 464 0.41 17.38 -33.26
C SER A 464 -0.29 18.58 -33.90
N GLU A 465 -0.38 19.71 -33.20
CA GLU A 465 -0.99 20.94 -33.72
C GLU A 465 -0.21 21.51 -34.92
N SER A 466 1.12 21.55 -34.82
CA SER A 466 1.99 22.04 -35.90
C SER A 466 1.90 21.16 -37.15
N ARG A 467 1.82 19.84 -36.97
CA ARG A 467 1.60 18.88 -38.06
C ARG A 467 0.23 19.05 -38.71
N LYS A 468 -0.82 19.32 -37.93
CA LYS A 468 -2.17 19.62 -38.44
C LYS A 468 -2.16 20.91 -39.28
N LYS A 469 -1.47 21.96 -38.82
CA LYS A 469 -1.29 23.21 -39.59
C LYS A 469 -0.56 22.95 -40.92
N TYR A 470 0.53 22.19 -40.90
CA TYR A 470 1.26 21.80 -42.12
C TYR A 470 0.37 21.03 -43.11
N LEU A 471 -0.39 20.02 -42.66
CA LEU A 471 -1.28 19.22 -43.52
C LEU A 471 -2.39 20.05 -44.16
N ASN A 472 -2.95 21.02 -43.43
CA ASN A 472 -3.93 21.94 -43.98
C ASN A 472 -3.30 22.82 -45.08
N ILE A 473 -2.15 23.43 -44.81
CA ILE A 473 -1.45 24.27 -45.79
C ILE A 473 -1.05 23.45 -47.03
N LYS A 474 -0.61 22.20 -46.83
CA LYS A 474 -0.29 21.28 -47.94
C LYS A 474 -1.49 21.01 -48.84
N THR A 475 -2.66 20.79 -48.24
CA THR A 475 -3.92 20.58 -48.99
C THR A 475 -4.28 21.81 -49.82
N GLU A 476 -4.14 23.02 -49.27
CA GLU A 476 -4.39 24.27 -50.01
C GLU A 476 -3.40 24.45 -51.17
N ILE A 477 -2.11 24.11 -50.98
CA ILE A 477 -1.11 24.13 -52.06
C ILE A 477 -1.48 23.13 -53.16
N GLU A 478 -1.88 21.90 -52.80
CA GLU A 478 -2.31 20.88 -53.77
C GLU A 478 -3.55 21.33 -54.58
N LYS A 479 -4.46 22.08 -53.95
CA LYS A 479 -5.63 22.68 -54.62
C LYS A 479 -5.20 23.80 -55.58
N ALA A 480 -4.37 24.75 -55.12
CA ALA A 480 -3.86 25.84 -55.95
C ALA A 480 -3.05 25.31 -57.15
N GLN A 481 -2.26 24.24 -56.98
CA GLN A 481 -1.55 23.60 -58.08
C GLN A 481 -2.49 23.02 -59.15
N LYS A 482 -3.64 22.47 -58.76
CA LYS A 482 -4.65 21.98 -59.71
C LYS A 482 -5.31 23.13 -60.47
N GLU A 483 -5.64 24.22 -59.78
CA GLU A 483 -6.21 25.42 -60.39
C GLU A 483 -5.21 26.06 -61.37
N LEU A 484 -3.93 26.14 -60.99
CA LEU A 484 -2.85 26.62 -61.85
C LEU A 484 -2.71 25.77 -63.13
N ALA A 485 -2.74 24.43 -62.98
CA ALA A 485 -2.65 23.53 -64.13
C ALA A 485 -3.85 23.66 -65.09
N ALA A 486 -5.05 23.92 -64.56
CA ALA A 486 -6.24 24.18 -65.38
C ALA A 486 -6.11 25.50 -66.15
N LEU A 487 -5.62 26.55 -65.50
CA LEU A 487 -5.44 27.87 -66.12
C LEU A 487 -4.37 27.85 -67.22
N ILE A 488 -3.25 27.14 -67.00
CA ILE A 488 -2.19 26.95 -68.03
C ILE A 488 -2.78 26.30 -69.28
N LYS A 489 -3.56 25.23 -69.11
CA LYS A 489 -4.18 24.51 -70.23
C LYS A 489 -5.15 25.40 -71.03
N ASP A 490 -5.88 26.27 -70.35
CA ASP A 490 -6.80 27.22 -70.96
C ASP A 490 -6.06 28.33 -71.73
N ILE A 491 -4.93 28.82 -71.21
CA ILE A 491 -4.03 29.75 -71.92
C ILE A 491 -3.46 29.10 -73.19
N GLU A 492 -2.93 27.88 -73.10
CA GLU A 492 -2.38 27.14 -74.24
C GLU A 492 -3.40 26.93 -75.36
N LEU A 493 -4.65 26.62 -74.99
CA LEU A 493 -5.78 26.47 -75.92
C LEU A 493 -6.05 27.79 -76.67
N ARG A 494 -6.15 28.90 -75.95
CA ARG A 494 -6.43 30.23 -76.52
C ARG A 494 -5.31 30.71 -77.43
N GLU A 495 -4.06 30.46 -77.06
CA GLU A 495 -2.92 30.76 -77.95
C GLU A 495 -2.93 29.90 -79.22
N ALA A 496 -3.36 28.64 -79.13
CA ALA A 496 -3.50 27.77 -80.30
C ALA A 496 -4.62 28.24 -81.24
N GLU A 497 -5.76 28.65 -80.69
CA GLU A 497 -6.87 29.27 -81.44
C GLU A 497 -6.40 30.54 -82.17
N ALA A 498 -5.66 31.41 -81.48
CA ALA A 498 -5.09 32.63 -82.07
C ALA A 498 -4.09 32.35 -83.21
N ARG A 499 -3.19 31.37 -83.03
CA ARG A 499 -2.25 30.95 -84.09
C ARG A 499 -2.97 30.41 -85.32
N ASN A 500 -4.03 29.62 -85.14
CA ASN A 500 -4.83 29.10 -86.24
C ASN A 500 -5.54 30.21 -87.01
N ALA A 501 -6.17 31.15 -86.30
CA ALA A 501 -6.79 32.33 -86.91
C ALA A 501 -5.76 33.18 -87.68
N GLN A 502 -4.55 33.38 -87.15
CA GLN A 502 -3.47 34.08 -87.85
C GLN A 502 -3.02 33.36 -89.14
N ALA A 503 -2.95 32.02 -89.12
CA ALA A 503 -2.63 31.23 -90.31
C ALA A 503 -3.71 31.38 -91.39
N GLN A 504 -4.99 31.34 -91.01
CA GLN A 504 -6.13 31.56 -91.93
C GLN A 504 -6.10 32.94 -92.59
N VAL A 505 -5.76 34.00 -91.83
CA VAL A 505 -5.55 35.36 -92.38
C VAL A 505 -4.40 35.35 -93.40
N THR A 506 -3.28 34.74 -93.04
CA THR A 506 -2.07 34.71 -93.88
C THR A 506 -2.33 33.97 -95.20
N ASP A 507 -3.00 32.83 -95.15
CA ASP A 507 -3.38 32.06 -96.35
C ASP A 507 -4.41 32.79 -97.20
N SER A 508 -5.38 33.47 -96.59
CA SER A 508 -6.35 34.30 -97.32
C SER A 508 -5.65 35.43 -98.08
N ILE A 509 -4.71 36.13 -97.44
CA ILE A 509 -3.86 37.16 -98.09
C ILE A 509 -3.03 36.56 -99.22
N ARG A 510 -2.44 35.37 -99.01
CA ARG A 510 -1.57 34.71 -99.99
C ARG A 510 -2.34 34.23 -101.22
N ILE A 511 -3.52 33.63 -101.05
CA ILE A 511 -4.41 33.23 -102.15
C ILE A 511 -4.79 34.46 -102.99
N LEU A 512 -5.11 35.58 -102.34
CA LEU A 512 -5.46 36.83 -103.02
C LEU A 512 -4.28 37.44 -103.78
N TYR A 513 -3.07 37.41 -103.21
CA TYR A 513 -1.85 37.87 -103.90
C TYR A 513 -1.57 37.03 -105.16
N MET A 514 -1.81 35.72 -105.11
CA MET A 514 -1.67 34.84 -106.26
C MET A 514 -2.77 35.04 -107.32
N GLN A 515 -4.02 35.31 -106.91
CA GLN A 515 -5.14 35.54 -107.83
C GLN A 515 -5.12 36.94 -108.46
N GLY A 516 -4.63 37.96 -107.76
CA GLY A 516 -4.62 39.36 -108.23
C GLY A 516 -3.38 39.78 -109.03
N SER A 517 -2.31 38.98 -109.05
CA SER A 517 -1.03 39.39 -109.64
C SER A 517 -0.73 38.85 -111.04
N LEU A 518 -1.46 37.87 -111.58
CA LEU A 518 -1.06 37.22 -112.84
C LEU A 518 -2.03 37.34 -114.02
N ASP A 519 -3.34 37.27 -113.83
CA ASP A 519 -4.25 37.22 -115.00
C ASP A 519 -4.87 38.58 -115.36
N THR A 520 -5.24 39.41 -114.39
CA THR A 520 -6.07 40.61 -114.62
C THR A 520 -5.34 41.80 -115.24
N LEU A 521 -4.06 42.01 -114.95
CA LEU A 521 -3.29 43.11 -115.57
C LEU A 521 -2.96 42.82 -117.04
N SER A 522 -2.78 41.54 -117.40
CA SER A 522 -2.45 41.13 -118.77
C SER A 522 -3.66 41.17 -119.71
N VAL A 523 -4.87 40.93 -119.18
CA VAL A 523 -6.13 40.97 -119.93
C VAL A 523 -6.62 42.40 -120.14
N LEU A 524 -6.47 43.30 -119.16
CA LEU A 524 -6.89 44.70 -119.29
C LEU A 524 -6.09 45.47 -120.35
N LEU A 525 -4.79 45.15 -120.50
CA LEU A 525 -3.91 45.77 -121.49
C LEU A 525 -4.15 45.25 -122.93
N ASN A 526 -4.89 44.16 -123.09
CA ASN A 526 -5.11 43.46 -124.37
C ASN A 526 -6.56 43.48 -124.88
N SER A 527 -7.49 44.21 -124.24
CA SER A 527 -8.90 44.24 -124.65
C SER A 527 -9.06 44.89 -126.03
N ALA A 528 -9.70 44.19 -126.97
CA ALA A 528 -9.76 44.59 -128.38
C ALA A 528 -10.97 45.47 -128.72
N SER A 529 -11.92 45.66 -127.79
CA SER A 529 -13.10 46.50 -128.02
C SER A 529 -13.57 47.33 -126.81
N PRO A 530 -14.23 48.48 -127.03
CA PRO A 530 -14.79 49.31 -125.95
C PRO A 530 -15.85 48.60 -125.08
N THR A 531 -16.61 47.67 -125.65
CA THR A 531 -17.62 46.89 -124.92
C THR A 531 -16.96 45.92 -123.94
N GLU A 532 -15.92 45.23 -124.40
CA GLU A 532 -15.10 44.31 -123.61
C GLU A 532 -14.32 45.05 -122.51
N PHE A 533 -13.86 46.28 -122.79
CA PHE A 533 -13.27 47.15 -121.78
C PHE A 533 -14.26 47.54 -120.67
N THR A 534 -15.53 47.75 -121.01
CA THR A 534 -16.57 48.15 -120.05
C THR A 534 -17.02 46.99 -119.16
N GLU A 535 -17.18 45.79 -119.72
CA GLU A 535 -17.42 44.57 -118.93
C GLU A 535 -16.24 44.24 -118.00
N ASN A 536 -15.00 44.43 -118.49
CA ASN A 536 -13.81 44.31 -117.66
C ASN A 536 -13.75 45.36 -116.54
N LEU A 537 -14.25 46.59 -116.77
CA LEU A 537 -14.39 47.62 -115.74
C LEU A 537 -15.43 47.25 -114.67
N VAL A 538 -16.53 46.61 -115.05
CA VAL A 538 -17.56 46.12 -114.12
C VAL A 538 -17.01 44.97 -113.27
N ASN A 539 -16.25 44.05 -113.86
CA ASN A 539 -15.54 43.01 -113.11
C ASN A 539 -14.48 43.59 -112.17
N LEU A 540 -13.82 44.69 -112.57
CA LEU A 540 -12.91 45.44 -111.69
C LEU A 540 -13.64 46.10 -110.51
N THR A 541 -14.89 46.55 -110.73
CA THR A 541 -15.73 47.16 -109.69
C THR A 541 -16.27 46.10 -108.72
N LEU A 542 -16.66 44.93 -109.22
CA LEU A 542 -17.00 43.76 -108.39
C LEU A 542 -15.77 43.21 -107.63
N PHE A 543 -14.58 43.31 -108.21
CA PHE A 543 -13.30 43.03 -107.54
C PHE A 543 -12.99 44.04 -106.43
N ALA A 544 -13.29 45.33 -106.63
CA ALA A 544 -13.18 46.33 -105.56
C ALA A 544 -14.18 46.04 -104.41
N GLN A 545 -15.41 45.63 -104.73
CA GLN A 545 -16.40 45.25 -103.70
C GLN A 545 -16.05 43.97 -102.94
N SER A 546 -15.39 43.00 -103.58
CA SER A 546 -14.89 41.81 -102.89
C SER A 546 -13.69 42.13 -101.99
N GLN A 547 -12.82 43.06 -102.39
CA GLN A 547 -11.75 43.60 -101.54
C GLN A 547 -12.32 44.28 -100.28
N ASP A 548 -13.39 45.07 -100.39
CA ASP A 548 -14.03 45.74 -99.25
C ASP A 548 -14.64 44.73 -98.26
N ARG A 549 -15.39 43.73 -98.73
CA ARG A 549 -15.93 42.67 -97.85
C ARG A 549 -14.84 41.84 -97.17
N ILE A 550 -13.72 41.62 -97.85
CA ILE A 550 -12.57 40.90 -97.30
C ILE A 550 -11.85 41.76 -96.27
N MET A 551 -11.74 43.07 -96.50
CA MET A 551 -11.21 44.03 -95.54
C MET A 551 -12.08 44.04 -94.28
N ASP A 552 -13.41 44.08 -94.43
CA ASP A 552 -14.34 44.03 -93.30
C ASP A 552 -14.25 42.72 -92.51
N ASN A 553 -14.22 41.57 -93.18
CA ASN A 553 -14.03 40.27 -92.52
C ASN A 553 -12.65 40.15 -91.84
N SER A 554 -11.60 40.71 -92.45
CA SER A 554 -10.25 40.72 -91.88
C SER A 554 -10.18 41.65 -90.66
N ILE A 555 -10.87 42.78 -90.69
CA ILE A 555 -11.01 43.71 -89.56
C ILE A 555 -11.76 43.04 -88.40
N GLU A 556 -12.85 42.32 -88.69
CA GLU A 556 -13.61 41.59 -87.67
C GLU A 556 -12.78 40.46 -87.03
N LEU A 557 -11.99 39.74 -87.84
CA LEU A 557 -11.10 38.69 -87.35
C LEU A 557 -9.89 39.26 -86.57
N ILE A 558 -9.35 40.42 -86.97
CA ILE A 558 -8.31 41.14 -86.22
C ILE A 558 -8.85 41.60 -84.85
N LYS A 559 -10.08 42.11 -84.79
CA LYS A 559 -10.74 42.47 -83.52
C LYS A 559 -10.91 41.26 -82.61
N LEU A 560 -11.31 40.11 -83.16
CA LEU A 560 -11.38 38.85 -82.41
C LEU A 560 -10.00 38.42 -81.88
N LEU A 561 -8.94 38.53 -82.69
CA LEU A 561 -7.56 38.26 -82.28
C LEU A 561 -7.07 39.20 -81.16
N GLU A 562 -7.43 40.48 -81.20
CA GLU A 562 -7.11 41.44 -80.13
C GLU A 562 -7.85 41.14 -78.83
N ILE A 563 -9.12 40.75 -78.91
CA ILE A 563 -9.91 40.30 -77.74
C ILE A 563 -9.24 39.06 -77.12
N GLN A 564 -8.94 38.04 -77.93
CA GLN A 564 -8.29 36.81 -77.47
C GLN A 564 -6.91 37.08 -76.84
N LYS A 565 -6.12 37.97 -77.44
CA LYS A 565 -4.82 38.39 -76.89
C LYS A 565 -4.97 39.13 -75.56
N THR A 566 -6.00 39.98 -75.43
CA THR A 566 -6.28 40.73 -74.20
C THR A 566 -6.72 39.79 -73.09
N GLU A 567 -7.61 38.84 -73.38
CA GLU A 567 -8.05 37.80 -72.44
C GLU A 567 -6.88 36.91 -71.99
N ALA A 568 -6.02 36.48 -72.92
CA ALA A 568 -4.81 35.71 -72.59
C ALA A 568 -3.84 36.50 -71.71
N THR A 569 -3.68 37.81 -71.95
CA THR A 569 -2.84 38.69 -71.14
C THR A 569 -3.41 38.88 -69.73
N SER A 570 -4.73 39.06 -69.60
CA SER A 570 -5.41 39.15 -68.30
C SER A 570 -5.22 37.88 -67.48
N ARG A 571 -5.45 36.71 -68.09
CA ARG A 571 -5.27 35.40 -67.45
C ARG A 571 -3.83 35.12 -67.05
N LYS A 572 -2.85 35.60 -67.83
CA LYS A 572 -1.44 35.56 -67.46
C LYS A 572 -1.14 36.40 -66.22
N GLY A 573 -1.77 37.57 -66.07
CA GLY A 573 -1.68 38.39 -64.86
C GLY A 573 -2.25 37.67 -63.63
N GLU A 574 -3.38 36.99 -63.77
CA GLU A 574 -3.96 36.15 -62.70
C GLU A 574 -3.04 34.99 -62.31
N LEU A 575 -2.41 34.33 -63.29
CA LEU A 575 -1.42 33.27 -63.08
C LEU A 575 -0.21 33.76 -62.26
N GLU A 576 0.30 34.95 -62.55
CA GLU A 576 1.45 35.55 -61.85
C GLU A 576 1.12 35.86 -60.38
N VAL A 577 -0.10 36.34 -60.11
CA VAL A 577 -0.59 36.59 -58.74
C VAL A 577 -0.71 35.26 -57.97
N LEU A 578 -1.38 34.27 -58.54
CA LEU A 578 -1.54 32.95 -57.92
C LEU A 578 -0.19 32.26 -57.67
N LEU A 579 0.77 32.39 -58.60
CA LEU A 579 2.11 31.84 -58.42
C LEU A 579 2.85 32.50 -57.26
N LYS A 580 2.69 33.82 -57.08
CA LYS A 580 3.25 34.56 -55.95
C LYS A 580 2.64 34.11 -54.62
N GLU A 581 1.32 33.93 -54.57
CA GLU A 581 0.60 33.45 -53.39
C GLU A 581 0.98 31.99 -53.05
N ALA A 582 1.06 31.11 -54.04
CA ALA A 582 1.48 29.73 -53.87
C ALA A 582 2.93 29.62 -53.35
N ASN A 583 3.84 30.46 -53.84
CA ASN A 583 5.22 30.51 -53.36
C ASN A 583 5.32 31.02 -51.92
N ALA A 584 4.51 32.02 -51.54
CA ALA A 584 4.41 32.49 -50.16
C ALA A 584 3.88 31.39 -49.23
N ALA A 585 2.82 30.69 -49.64
CA ALA A 585 2.26 29.55 -48.91
C ALA A 585 3.29 28.41 -48.76
N LEU A 586 4.06 28.10 -49.81
CA LEU A 586 5.13 27.10 -49.77
C LEU A 586 6.25 27.49 -48.80
N SER A 587 6.62 28.76 -48.76
CA SER A 587 7.59 29.28 -47.80
C SER A 587 7.10 29.10 -46.35
N ASN A 588 5.84 29.44 -46.10
CA ASN A 588 5.21 29.26 -44.79
C ASN A 588 5.12 27.77 -44.40
N ALA A 589 4.80 26.88 -45.34
CA ALA A 589 4.77 25.44 -45.11
C ALA A 589 6.16 24.87 -44.74
N LYS A 590 7.22 25.35 -45.40
CA LYS A 590 8.60 24.97 -45.08
C LYS A 590 9.01 25.43 -43.69
N SER A 591 8.62 26.63 -43.27
CA SER A 591 8.86 27.11 -41.90
C SER A 591 8.14 26.24 -40.86
N ALA A 592 6.85 25.97 -41.07
CA ALA A 592 6.06 25.14 -40.17
C ALA A 592 6.57 23.69 -40.06
N LEU A 593 7.07 23.12 -41.16
CA LEU A 593 7.71 21.80 -41.16
C LEU A 593 9.00 21.79 -40.33
N LYS A 594 9.81 22.84 -40.43
CA LYS A 594 11.04 22.99 -39.64
C LYS A 594 10.72 23.12 -38.15
N ASP A 595 9.70 23.88 -37.78
CA ASP A 595 9.25 24.02 -36.39
C ASP A 595 8.74 22.69 -35.82
N ALA A 596 8.01 21.90 -36.62
CA ALA A 596 7.57 20.56 -36.25
C ALA A 596 8.76 19.60 -36.04
N GLN A 597 9.77 19.63 -36.92
CA GLN A 597 10.98 18.82 -36.76
C GLN A 597 11.77 19.19 -35.50
N ILE A 598 11.91 20.48 -35.19
CA ILE A 598 12.55 20.95 -33.95
C ILE A 598 11.79 20.47 -32.72
N ALA A 599 10.44 20.50 -32.75
CA ALA A 599 9.61 20.00 -31.67
C ALA A 599 9.73 18.47 -31.50
N GLU A 600 9.77 17.70 -32.58
CA GLU A 600 9.98 16.25 -32.57
C GLU A 600 11.36 15.86 -32.04
N ASP A 601 12.42 16.59 -32.42
CA ASP A 601 13.77 16.35 -31.90
C ASP A 601 13.90 16.72 -30.41
N LYS A 602 13.20 17.77 -29.97
CA LYS A 602 13.09 18.11 -28.55
C LYS A 602 12.35 17.02 -27.77
N LEU A 603 11.28 16.46 -28.34
CA LEU A 603 10.54 15.34 -27.76
C LEU A 603 11.41 14.09 -27.64
N LYS A 604 12.20 13.74 -28.66
CA LYS A 604 13.15 12.62 -28.59
C LYS A 604 14.16 12.80 -27.45
N LYS A 605 14.74 13.99 -27.29
CA LYS A 605 15.67 14.29 -26.18
C LYS A 605 15.01 14.17 -24.81
N LEU A 606 13.77 14.63 -24.66
CA LEU A 606 13.01 14.49 -23.41
C LEU A 606 12.63 13.03 -23.12
N ILE A 607 12.35 12.23 -24.15
CA ILE A 607 12.15 10.78 -24.01
C ILE A 607 13.44 10.09 -23.57
N GLU A 608 14.59 10.46 -24.14
CA GLU A 608 15.91 9.94 -23.72
C GLU A 608 16.25 10.36 -22.28
N GLU A 609 15.95 11.59 -21.89
CA GLU A 609 16.13 12.08 -20.52
C GLU A 609 15.21 11.36 -19.54
N LYS A 610 13.95 11.15 -19.90
CA LYS A 610 13.00 10.30 -19.17
C LYS A 610 13.52 8.87 -19.05
N GLN A 611 14.09 8.30 -20.10
CA GLN A 611 14.67 6.97 -20.08
C GLN A 611 15.90 6.91 -19.17
N LYS A 612 16.76 7.95 -19.17
CA LYS A 612 17.87 8.06 -18.22
C LYS A 612 17.41 8.13 -16.76
N ILE A 613 16.30 8.80 -16.48
CA ILE A 613 15.69 8.82 -15.15
C ILE A 613 15.15 7.43 -14.78
N ILE A 614 14.49 6.74 -15.72
CA ILE A 614 14.04 5.35 -15.54
C ILE A 614 15.23 4.42 -15.31
N ASP A 615 16.32 4.60 -16.04
CA ASP A 615 17.53 3.79 -15.93
C ASP A 615 18.27 4.10 -14.62
N ALA A 616 18.30 5.37 -14.18
CA ALA A 616 18.84 5.76 -12.88
C ALA A 616 17.98 5.18 -11.74
N TYR A 617 16.66 5.23 -11.86
CA TYR A 617 15.73 4.57 -10.94
C TYR A 617 15.97 3.05 -10.90
N ASN A 618 16.10 2.41 -12.07
CA ASN A 618 16.39 0.98 -12.18
C ASN A 618 17.81 0.61 -11.71
N LYS A 619 18.76 1.54 -11.78
CA LYS A 619 20.12 1.39 -11.27
C LYS A 619 20.18 1.56 -9.75
N SER A 620 19.45 2.49 -9.18
CA SER A 620 19.27 2.60 -7.72
C SER A 620 18.45 1.44 -7.15
N LYS A 621 17.61 0.83 -8.01
CA LYS A 621 16.89 -0.41 -7.72
C LYS A 621 17.80 -1.65 -7.76
N LYS A 622 18.82 -1.72 -8.62
CA LYS A 622 19.81 -2.81 -8.62
C LYS A 622 20.80 -2.67 -7.48
#